data_AF-A0A662SKJ4-F1
#
_entry.id   AF-A0A662SKJ4-F1
#
_cell.length_a   1.000
_cell.length_b   1.000
_cell.length_c   1.000
_cell.angle_alpha   90.00
_cell.angle_beta   90.00
_cell.angle_gamma   90.00
#
_symmetry.space_group_name_H-M   'P 1'
#
loop_
_entity.id
_entity.type
_entity.pdbx_description
1 polymer ?
#
loop_
_entity_poly.entity_id
_entity_poly.type
_entity_poly.pdbx_seq_one_letter_code
_entity_poly.pdbx_strand_id
1 'polypeptide(L)'
;MESPVHEHRAKSPHRLRYAVYTVSSSRYKAIKEGRDFTDPTGDLAVKLIESAGNSVVIRKVLPDEKLSIRRELESALKEADVIILCGGTGLHPEDVTVEAASGIFEKEIRGFGELFRHLSFQSIGSA
;
A
#
# COMPACT_ATOMS: atom_id res chain seq x y z
N MET A 1 26.69 -10.14 23.17
CA MET A 1 25.29 -10.59 23.22
C MET A 1 24.60 -9.88 22.07
N GLU A 2 24.20 -10.59 21.01
CA GLU A 2 23.49 -9.96 19.88
C GLU A 2 22.15 -9.40 20.36
N SER A 3 21.73 -8.26 19.82
CA SER A 3 20.49 -7.62 20.28
C SER A 3 19.27 -8.45 19.86
N PRO A 4 18.15 -8.41 20.61
CA PRO A 4 16.92 -9.12 20.27
C PRO A 4 16.41 -8.83 18.84
N VAL A 5 16.77 -7.67 18.28
CA VAL A 5 16.45 -7.26 16.90
C VAL A 5 17.15 -8.13 15.86
N HIS A 6 18.39 -8.56 16.13
CA HIS A 6 19.16 -9.43 15.22
C HIS A 6 18.60 -10.85 15.19
N GLU A 7 18.28 -11.42 16.37
CA GLU A 7 17.65 -12.74 16.46
C GLU A 7 16.25 -12.78 15.80
N HIS A 8 15.47 -11.70 15.89
CA HIS A 8 14.16 -11.61 15.23
C HIS A 8 14.27 -11.54 13.70
N ARG A 9 15.28 -10.83 13.17
CA ARG A 9 15.54 -10.75 11.72
C ARG A 9 15.97 -12.10 11.15
N ALA A 10 16.80 -12.85 11.86
CA ALA A 10 17.27 -14.16 11.42
C ALA A 10 16.15 -15.21 11.28
N LYS A 11 15.05 -15.06 12.04
CA LYS A 11 13.90 -15.97 12.04
C LYS A 11 12.74 -15.50 11.15
N SER A 12 12.87 -14.34 10.50
CA SER A 12 11.82 -13.80 9.65
C SER A 12 11.74 -14.57 8.32
N PRO A 13 10.54 -14.72 7.71
CA PRO A 13 10.41 -15.35 6.40
C PRO A 13 11.39 -14.73 5.40
N HIS A 14 12.17 -15.55 4.71
CA HIS A 14 13.17 -15.07 3.76
C HIS A 14 12.55 -14.39 2.53
N ARG A 15 11.23 -14.53 2.34
CA ARG A 15 10.48 -13.93 1.23
C ARG A 15 9.04 -13.68 1.65
N LEU A 16 8.60 -12.41 1.59
CA LEU A 16 7.21 -12.01 1.82
C LEU A 16 6.45 -11.87 0.50
N ARG A 17 5.14 -12.05 0.57
CA ARG A 17 4.17 -11.85 -0.51
C ARG A 17 3.46 -10.51 -0.33
N TYR A 18 3.48 -9.69 -1.36
CA TYR A 18 2.90 -8.35 -1.35
C TYR A 18 1.67 -8.28 -2.26
N ALA A 19 0.65 -7.57 -1.79
CA ALA A 19 -0.41 -7.03 -2.63
C ALA A 19 -0.18 -5.52 -2.80
N VAL A 20 -0.15 -5.05 -4.04
CA VAL A 20 0.04 -3.64 -4.39
C VAL A 20 -1.20 -3.12 -5.10
N TYR A 21 -1.78 -2.07 -4.53
CA TYR A 21 -2.97 -1.42 -5.05
C TYR A 21 -2.71 0.05 -5.31
N THR A 22 -2.90 0.50 -6.55
CA THR A 22 -2.97 1.93 -6.88
C THR A 22 -4.44 2.35 -6.79
N VAL A 23 -4.77 3.26 -5.87
CA VAL A 23 -6.12 3.82 -5.72
C VAL A 23 -6.19 5.10 -6.54
N SER A 24 -6.96 5.06 -7.63
CA SER A 24 -7.08 6.18 -8.57
C SER A 24 -8.29 6.01 -9.48
N SER A 25 -9.31 6.84 -9.27
CA SER A 25 -10.54 6.84 -10.09
C SER A 25 -10.28 7.11 -11.58
N SER A 26 -9.34 7.98 -11.92
CA SER A 26 -9.01 8.29 -13.32
C SER A 26 -8.34 7.12 -14.05
N ARG A 27 -7.41 6.42 -13.39
CA ARG A 27 -6.78 5.19 -13.93
C ARG A 27 -7.76 4.03 -14.00
N TYR A 28 -8.59 3.87 -12.97
CA TYR A 28 -9.64 2.86 -12.98
C TYR A 28 -10.63 3.08 -14.12
N LYS A 29 -11.05 4.33 -14.35
CA LYS A 29 -11.89 4.69 -15.50
C LYS A 29 -11.22 4.38 -16.84
N ALA A 30 -9.91 4.65 -16.98
CA ALA A 30 -9.17 4.29 -18.19
C ALA A 30 -9.20 2.77 -18.46
N ILE A 31 -9.02 1.94 -17.44
CA ILE A 31 -9.15 0.48 -17.55
C ILE A 31 -10.56 0.08 -18.02
N LYS A 32 -11.61 0.65 -17.42
CA LYS A 32 -13.00 0.33 -17.76
C LYS A 32 -13.36 0.72 -19.20
N GLU A 33 -12.73 1.78 -19.71
CA GLU A 33 -12.91 2.28 -21.08
C GLU A 33 -11.93 1.65 -22.08
N GLY A 34 -11.04 0.76 -21.64
CA GLY A 34 -10.01 0.15 -22.50
C GLY A 34 -8.98 1.16 -23.02
N ARG A 35 -8.77 2.27 -22.32
CA ARG A 35 -7.78 3.31 -22.67
C ARG A 35 -6.45 3.05 -21.97
N ASP A 36 -5.38 3.43 -22.64
CA ASP A 36 -4.04 3.39 -22.07
C ASP A 36 -3.90 4.37 -20.90
N PHE A 37 -3.09 3.98 -19.92
CA PHE A 37 -2.70 4.80 -18.77
C PHE A 37 -1.33 4.36 -18.25
N THR A 38 -0.72 5.20 -17.42
CA THR A 38 0.52 4.86 -16.72
C THR A 38 0.29 4.78 -15.22
N ASP A 39 1.01 3.86 -14.57
CA ASP A 39 0.99 3.68 -13.12
C ASP A 39 2.43 3.65 -12.55
N PRO A 40 3.16 4.79 -12.60
CA PRO A 40 4.56 4.84 -12.17
C PRO A 40 4.75 4.45 -10.70
N THR A 41 3.75 4.73 -9.86
CA THR A 41 3.78 4.37 -8.43
C THR A 41 3.69 2.87 -8.24
N GLY A 42 2.74 2.19 -8.89
CA GLY A 42 2.66 0.73 -8.84
C GLY A 42 3.88 0.07 -9.48
N ASP A 43 4.37 0.59 -10.60
CA ASP A 43 5.59 0.08 -11.27
C ASP A 43 6.82 0.20 -10.34
N LEU A 44 6.99 1.34 -9.68
CA LEU A 44 8.08 1.56 -8.73
C LEU A 44 7.96 0.64 -7.50
N ALA A 45 6.76 0.50 -6.93
CA ALA A 45 6.53 -0.36 -5.78
C ALA A 45 6.91 -1.82 -6.10
N VAL A 46 6.44 -2.36 -7.23
CA VAL A 46 6.78 -3.72 -7.68
C VAL A 46 8.29 -3.87 -7.82
N LYS A 47 8.94 -2.95 -8.52
CA LYS A 47 10.39 -2.97 -8.71
C LYS A 47 11.15 -3.00 -7.39
N LEU A 48 10.78 -2.16 -6.43
CA LEU A 48 11.45 -2.10 -5.11
C LEU A 48 11.23 -3.37 -4.30
N ILE A 49 10.00 -3.92 -4.31
CA ILE A 49 9.65 -5.14 -3.59
C ILE A 49 10.45 -6.34 -4.14
N GLU A 50 10.43 -6.52 -5.46
CA GLU A 50 11.13 -7.64 -6.13
C GLU A 50 12.65 -7.51 -5.99
N SER A 51 13.19 -6.30 -6.10
CA SER A 51 14.63 -6.04 -5.90
C SER A 51 15.08 -6.35 -4.47
N ALA A 52 14.18 -6.29 -3.49
CA ALA A 52 14.42 -6.70 -2.11
C ALA A 52 14.26 -8.22 -1.88
N GLY A 53 14.06 -9.02 -2.94
CA GLY A 53 13.92 -10.48 -2.86
C GLY A 53 12.51 -10.98 -2.53
N ASN A 54 11.52 -10.08 -2.48
CA ASN A 54 10.13 -10.42 -2.17
C ASN A 54 9.34 -10.79 -3.44
N SER A 55 8.04 -11.05 -3.28
CA SER A 55 7.13 -11.32 -4.40
C SER A 55 5.90 -10.42 -4.36
N VAL A 56 5.43 -9.97 -5.51
CA VAL A 56 4.12 -9.32 -5.64
C VAL A 56 3.12 -10.36 -6.17
N VAL A 57 2.16 -10.76 -5.33
CA VAL A 57 1.13 -11.75 -5.67
C VAL A 57 -0.12 -11.11 -6.24
N ILE A 58 -0.37 -9.84 -5.90
CA ILE A 58 -1.50 -9.06 -6.42
C ILE A 58 -0.98 -7.69 -6.83
N ARG A 59 -1.33 -7.27 -8.06
CA ARG A 59 -1.17 -5.90 -8.54
C ARG A 59 -2.46 -5.44 -9.20
N LYS A 60 -3.11 -4.40 -8.67
CA LYS A 60 -4.37 -3.88 -9.23
C LYS A 60 -4.51 -2.37 -9.08
N VAL A 61 -5.35 -1.77 -9.91
CA VAL A 61 -5.83 -0.40 -9.76
C VAL A 61 -7.26 -0.43 -9.24
N LEU A 62 -7.57 0.37 -8.23
CA LEU A 62 -8.89 0.47 -7.61
C LEU A 62 -9.48 1.88 -7.79
N PRO A 63 -10.82 2.03 -7.82
CA PRO A 63 -11.46 3.34 -7.71
C PRO A 63 -11.39 3.87 -6.28
N ASP A 64 -11.60 5.16 -6.10
CA ASP A 64 -11.70 5.84 -4.79
C ASP A 64 -13.07 5.56 -4.12
N GLU A 65 -13.39 4.27 -3.96
CA GLU A 65 -14.66 3.81 -3.41
C GLU A 65 -14.40 2.89 -2.21
N LYS A 66 -14.88 3.29 -1.03
CA LYS A 66 -14.63 2.60 0.24
C LYS A 66 -14.97 1.10 0.20
N LEU A 67 -16.10 0.73 -0.41
CA LEU A 67 -16.53 -0.67 -0.51
C LEU A 67 -15.65 -1.49 -1.47
N SER A 68 -15.26 -0.90 -2.59
CA SER A 68 -14.39 -1.52 -3.58
C SER A 68 -13.00 -1.78 -2.98
N ILE A 69 -12.44 -0.81 -2.26
CA ILE A 69 -11.18 -0.97 -1.52
C ILE A 69 -11.30 -2.07 -0.46
N ARG A 70 -12.32 -2.02 0.40
CA ARG A 70 -12.49 -2.99 1.49
C ARG A 70 -12.61 -4.43 0.99
N ARG A 71 -13.37 -4.66 -0.08
CA ARG A 71 -13.52 -6.00 -0.69
C ARG A 71 -12.18 -6.56 -1.16
N GLU A 72 -11.36 -5.72 -1.79
CA GLU A 72 -10.04 -6.14 -2.27
C GLU A 72 -9.07 -6.41 -1.13
N LEU A 73 -9.11 -5.61 -0.06
CA LEU A 73 -8.33 -5.89 1.15
C LEU A 73 -8.71 -7.23 1.78
N GLU A 74 -10.00 -7.52 1.94
CA GLU A 74 -10.48 -8.79 2.49
C GLU A 74 -10.06 -10.01 1.65
N SER A 75 -9.96 -9.85 0.33
CA SER A 75 -9.39 -10.88 -0.56
C SER A 75 -7.89 -11.02 -0.36
N ALA A 76 -7.16 -9.91 -0.36
CA ALA A 76 -5.70 -9.90 -0.25
C ALA A 76 -5.18 -10.48 1.06
N LEU A 77 -5.92 -10.33 2.17
CA LEU A 77 -5.56 -10.90 3.47
C LEU A 77 -5.39 -12.43 3.45
N LYS A 78 -5.94 -13.12 2.45
CA LYS A 78 -5.81 -14.58 2.29
C LYS A 78 -4.56 -14.98 1.50
N GLU A 79 -3.99 -14.05 0.74
CA GLU A 79 -2.98 -14.33 -0.30
C GLU A 79 -1.65 -13.62 -0.05
N ALA A 80 -1.66 -12.48 0.63
CA ALA A 80 -0.51 -11.63 0.85
C ALA A 80 -0.17 -11.48 2.35
N ASP A 81 1.12 -11.32 2.63
CA ASP A 81 1.64 -11.05 3.96
C ASP A 81 1.69 -9.54 4.24
N VAL A 82 1.81 -8.73 3.18
CA VAL A 82 1.85 -7.26 3.24
C VAL A 82 0.94 -6.68 2.16
N ILE A 83 0.13 -5.67 2.52
CA ILE A 83 -0.69 -4.93 1.57
C ILE A 83 -0.21 -3.48 1.53
N ILE A 84 0.02 -2.96 0.32
CA ILE A 84 0.40 -1.57 0.06
C ILE A 84 -0.71 -0.92 -0.77
N LEU A 85 -1.28 0.16 -0.23
CA LEU A 85 -2.22 1.04 -0.92
C LEU A 85 -1.50 2.34 -1.27
N CYS A 86 -1.59 2.77 -2.53
CA CYS A 86 -0.99 4.01 -3.00
C CYS A 86 -2.04 4.90 -3.67
N GLY A 87 -2.30 6.07 -3.08
CA GLY A 87 -3.33 7.01 -3.54
C GLY A 87 -4.53 7.06 -2.61
N GLY A 88 -5.39 8.08 -2.79
CA GLY A 88 -6.64 8.22 -2.04
C GLY A 88 -6.49 8.54 -0.54
N THR A 89 -5.37 9.16 -0.12
CA THR A 89 -5.04 9.47 1.30
C THR A 89 -5.01 10.97 1.61
N GLY A 90 -5.41 11.82 0.66
CA GLY A 90 -5.41 13.28 0.82
C GLY A 90 -6.62 13.77 1.63
N LEU A 91 -6.87 15.07 1.53
CA LEU A 91 -7.99 15.75 2.19
C LEU A 91 -9.21 15.94 1.27
N HIS A 92 -9.15 15.43 0.03
CA HIS A 92 -10.29 15.54 -0.88
C HIS A 92 -11.44 14.67 -0.37
N PRO A 93 -12.73 15.06 -0.54
CA PRO A 93 -13.86 14.24 -0.08
C PRO A 93 -13.90 12.82 -0.67
N GLU A 94 -13.26 12.62 -1.82
CA GLU A 94 -13.16 11.33 -2.50
C GLU A 94 -11.97 10.49 -1.98
N ASP A 95 -10.99 11.09 -1.28
CA ASP A 95 -9.88 10.37 -0.66
C ASP A 95 -10.40 9.55 0.53
N VAL A 96 -10.63 8.25 0.31
CA VAL A 96 -11.27 7.35 1.30
C VAL A 96 -10.40 6.16 1.70
N THR A 97 -9.13 6.13 1.29
CA THR A 97 -8.26 4.95 1.47
C THR A 97 -7.94 4.69 2.94
N VAL A 98 -7.71 5.74 3.73
CA VAL A 98 -7.41 5.61 5.17
C VAL A 98 -8.64 5.09 5.93
N GLU A 99 -9.82 5.61 5.62
CA GLU A 99 -11.10 5.23 6.21
C GLU A 99 -11.53 3.82 5.79
N ALA A 100 -11.17 3.40 4.58
CA ALA A 100 -11.41 2.04 4.09
C ALA A 100 -10.51 1.03 4.81
N ALA A 101 -9.22 1.33 4.91
CA ALA A 101 -8.22 0.43 5.52
C ALA A 101 -8.35 0.35 7.05
N SER A 102 -8.53 1.49 7.74
CA SER A 102 -8.65 1.52 9.20
C SER A 102 -9.79 0.66 9.74
N GLY A 103 -10.86 0.49 8.95
CA GLY A 103 -12.01 -0.33 9.31
C GLY A 103 -11.77 -1.85 9.37
N ILE A 104 -10.55 -2.32 9.08
CA ILE A 104 -10.16 -3.74 9.18
C ILE A 104 -8.92 -3.96 10.07
N PHE A 105 -8.37 -2.91 10.68
CA PHE A 105 -7.19 -3.06 11.53
C PHE A 105 -7.54 -3.69 12.87
N GLU A 106 -6.85 -4.77 13.24
CA GLU A 106 -6.87 -5.28 14.61
C GLU A 106 -6.13 -4.34 15.56
N LYS A 107 -5.04 -3.73 15.07
CA LYS A 107 -4.22 -2.76 15.80
C LYS A 107 -3.58 -1.77 14.83
N GLU A 108 -3.72 -0.50 15.15
CA GLU A 108 -3.09 0.58 14.37
C GLU A 108 -1.69 0.92 14.91
N ILE A 109 -0.70 0.98 14.03
CA ILE A 109 0.65 1.47 14.34
C ILE A 109 0.73 2.96 14.04
N ARG A 110 0.16 3.78 14.94
CA ARG A 110 0.02 5.24 14.75
C ARG A 110 1.35 5.94 14.45
N GLY A 111 2.45 5.46 15.04
CA GLY A 111 3.80 6.00 14.85
C GLY A 111 4.32 5.91 13.40
N PHE A 112 3.76 5.03 12.56
CA PHE A 112 4.12 4.98 11.14
C PHE A 112 3.72 6.29 10.44
N GLY A 113 2.47 6.72 10.60
CA GLY A 113 1.97 7.94 9.98
C GLY A 113 2.65 9.21 10.51
N GLU A 114 2.97 9.24 11.81
CA GLU A 114 3.70 10.34 12.44
C GLU A 114 5.12 10.49 11.89
N LEU A 115 5.87 9.38 11.85
CA LEU A 115 7.24 9.39 11.33
C LEU A 115 7.27 9.67 9.82
N PHE A 116 6.34 9.07 9.06
CA PHE A 116 6.21 9.33 7.63
C PHE A 116 6.02 10.82 7.37
N ARG A 117 5.04 11.47 8.03
CA ARG A 117 4.80 12.91 7.89
C ARG A 117 5.99 13.77 8.31
N HIS A 118 6.69 13.39 9.40
CA HIS A 118 7.88 14.13 9.85
C HIS A 118 9.00 14.09 8.81
N LEU A 119 9.31 12.90 8.28
CA LEU A 119 10.34 12.72 7.24
C LEU A 119 9.92 13.39 5.92
N SER A 120 8.64 13.30 5.55
CA SER A 120 8.10 14.01 4.39
C SER A 120 8.25 15.51 4.55
N PHE A 121 7.92 16.08 5.71
CA PHE A 121 8.07 17.52 5.96
C PHE A 121 9.52 17.99 5.78
N GLN A 122 10.50 17.20 6.21
CA GLN A 122 11.92 17.49 6.00
C GLN A 122 12.34 17.45 4.52
N SER A 123 11.69 16.60 3.70
CA SER A 123 12.05 16.42 2.30
C SER A 123 11.28 17.34 1.33
N ILE A 124 10.00 17.59 1.58
CA ILE A 124 9.07 18.23 0.64
C ILE A 124 8.27 19.40 1.27
N GLY A 125 8.49 19.71 2.55
CA GLY A 125 7.79 20.80 3.24
C GLY A 125 6.35 20.48 3.63
N SER A 126 5.53 21.51 3.82
CA SER A 126 4.12 21.41 4.25
C SER A 126 3.11 21.28 3.10
N ALA A 127 3.56 20.79 1.94
CA ALA A 127 2.75 20.72 0.72
C ALA A 127 1.48 19.88 0.91
#